data_AF-A0A0D0H8U4-F1
#
_entry.id   AF-A0A0D0H8U4-F1
#
_cell.length_a   1.000
_cell.length_b   1.000
_cell.length_c   1.000
_cell.angle_alpha   90.00
_cell.angle_beta   90.00
_cell.angle_gamma   90.00
#
_symmetry.space_group_name_H-M   'P 1'
#
loop_
_entity.id
_entity.type
_entity.pdbx_description
1 polymer ?
#
loop_
_entity_poly.entity_id
_entity_poly.type
_entity_poly.pdbx_seq_one_letter_code
_entity_poly.pdbx_strand_id
1 'polypeptide(L)'
;MFELDGALLLPDRRPVTLREIAGSRGLVAVGVGRGGERGFQMVHRFHDVGEQLAAAGIHLVFVYPGESARHVMDPISVSSARFRRHPGLLLDADDRFFEPGIPPRSLRAVHLNDDMKRLDGIDINLQSATWEIECRAFLAHCQVDTAHCPQRP
;
A
#
# COMPACT_ATOMS: atom_id res chain seq x y z
N MET A 1 3.43 -3.64 -15.17
CA MET A 1 4.73 -3.06 -14.75
C MET A 1 4.39 -1.94 -13.78
N PHE A 2 5.14 -1.70 -12.71
CA PHE A 2 4.86 -0.56 -11.81
C PHE A 2 6.03 0.40 -11.79
N GLU A 3 5.74 1.70 -11.81
CA GLU A 3 6.76 2.75 -11.89
C GLU A 3 7.17 3.20 -10.49
N LEU A 4 8.29 2.66 -9.98
CA LEU A 4 8.78 2.92 -8.62
C LEU A 4 9.22 4.37 -8.36
N ASP A 5 9.65 5.05 -9.43
CA ASP A 5 10.13 6.44 -9.39
C ASP A 5 9.02 7.45 -9.69
N GLY A 6 7.78 6.98 -9.89
CA GLY A 6 6.61 7.83 -10.10
C GLY A 6 6.31 8.69 -8.87
N ALA A 7 5.93 9.94 -9.11
CA ALA A 7 5.53 10.85 -8.05
C ALA A 7 4.16 10.44 -7.49
N LEU A 8 4.11 10.07 -6.22
CA LEU A 8 2.89 9.84 -5.46
C LEU A 8 2.61 11.04 -4.57
N LEU A 9 1.35 11.27 -4.22
CA LEU A 9 0.94 12.32 -3.30
C LEU A 9 0.51 11.71 -1.97
N LEU A 10 1.06 12.23 -0.88
CA LEU A 10 0.52 12.02 0.47
C LEU A 10 -0.87 12.65 0.60
N PRO A 11 -1.65 12.30 1.64
CA PRO A 11 -2.99 12.85 1.85
C PRO A 11 -2.97 14.37 2.09
N ASP A 12 -1.82 14.93 2.48
CA ASP A 12 -1.58 16.37 2.61
C ASP A 12 -1.11 17.04 1.30
N ARG A 13 -1.17 16.32 0.17
CA ARG A 13 -0.74 16.73 -1.17
C ARG A 13 0.76 16.95 -1.32
N ARG A 14 1.57 16.48 -0.39
CA ARG A 14 3.02 16.50 -0.55
C ARG A 14 3.44 15.41 -1.56
N PRO A 15 4.24 15.75 -2.59
CA PRO A 15 4.81 14.75 -3.48
C PRO A 15 5.88 13.93 -2.76
N VAL A 16 5.92 12.65 -3.09
CA VAL A 16 6.76 11.63 -2.49
C VAL A 16 6.96 10.47 -3.47
N THR A 17 8.13 9.86 -3.47
CA THR A 17 8.39 8.62 -4.21
C THR A 17 8.26 7.41 -3.27
N LEU A 18 7.98 6.22 -3.81
CA LEU A 18 7.95 5.03 -2.94
C LEU A 18 9.29 4.76 -2.26
N ARG A 19 10.41 5.09 -2.92
CA ARG A 19 11.73 4.93 -2.33
C ARG A 19 11.92 5.80 -1.09
N GLU A 20 11.40 7.03 -1.09
CA GLU A 20 11.42 7.89 0.10
C GLU A 20 10.57 7.34 1.24
N ILE A 21 9.48 6.62 0.94
CA ILE A 21 8.63 5.99 1.94
C ILE A 21 9.26 4.72 2.50
N ALA A 22 9.79 3.87 1.61
CA ALA A 22 10.50 2.66 2.00
C ALA A 22 11.75 3.00 2.82
N GLY A 23 12.48 4.05 2.45
CA GLY A 23 13.74 4.39 3.11
C GLY A 23 14.74 3.24 2.98
N SER A 24 15.17 2.69 4.12
CA SER A 24 16.03 1.51 4.20
C SER A 24 15.28 0.24 4.64
N ARG A 25 13.96 0.23 4.47
CA ARG A 25 13.04 -0.82 4.95
C ARG A 25 12.31 -1.46 3.78
N GLY A 26 11.79 -2.65 3.99
CA GLY A 26 10.88 -3.29 3.03
C GLY A 26 9.59 -2.48 2.88
N LEU A 27 8.90 -2.67 1.77
CA LEU A 27 7.64 -1.96 1.48
C LEU A 27 6.64 -2.93 0.85
N VAL A 28 5.42 -2.97 1.38
CA VAL A 28 4.27 -3.54 0.70
C VAL A 28 3.42 -2.39 0.17
N ALA A 29 3.35 -2.30 -1.16
CA ALA A 29 2.49 -1.36 -1.85
C ALA A 29 1.22 -2.08 -2.33
N VAL A 30 0.06 -1.63 -1.88
CA VAL A 30 -1.24 -2.15 -2.28
C VAL A 30 -1.95 -1.11 -3.13
N GLY A 31 -2.00 -1.35 -4.42
CA GLY A 31 -2.79 -0.53 -5.31
C GLY A 31 -4.27 -0.85 -5.23
N VAL A 32 -5.10 0.18 -5.21
CA VAL A 32 -6.55 0.09 -5.09
C VAL A 32 -7.18 0.55 -6.39
N GLY A 33 -7.83 -0.35 -7.12
CA GLY A 33 -8.50 -0.01 -8.37
C GLY A 33 -9.74 0.87 -8.19
N ARG A 34 -10.24 1.42 -9.30
CA ARG A 34 -11.45 2.27 -9.32
C ARG A 34 -12.60 1.63 -8.54
N GLY A 35 -13.26 2.40 -7.70
CA GLY A 35 -14.42 1.93 -6.94
C GLY A 35 -14.07 0.87 -5.89
N GLY A 36 -12.81 0.80 -5.47
CA GLY A 36 -12.44 0.16 -4.21
C GLY A 36 -12.89 0.96 -2.99
N GLU A 37 -12.56 0.46 -1.80
CA GLU A 37 -12.95 1.10 -0.54
C GLU A 37 -12.22 2.43 -0.33
N ARG A 38 -12.81 3.30 0.49
CA ARG A 38 -12.24 4.62 0.83
C ARG A 38 -10.96 4.49 1.67
N GLY A 39 -10.13 5.52 1.64
CA GLY A 39 -8.85 5.54 2.34
C GLY A 39 -8.98 5.22 3.83
N PHE A 40 -9.89 5.90 4.54
CA PHE A 40 -10.13 5.64 5.97
C PHE A 40 -10.60 4.20 6.25
N GLN A 41 -11.34 3.56 5.33
CA GLN A 41 -11.79 2.18 5.51
C GLN A 41 -10.60 1.21 5.42
N MET A 42 -9.70 1.45 4.46
CA MET A 42 -8.46 0.68 4.33
C MET A 42 -7.56 0.88 5.55
N VAL A 43 -7.36 2.13 6.00
CA VAL A 43 -6.59 2.44 7.22
C VAL A 43 -7.18 1.75 8.44
N HIS A 44 -8.49 1.82 8.62
CA HIS A 44 -9.15 1.20 9.77
C HIS A 44 -9.04 -0.33 9.74
N ARG A 45 -9.33 -0.98 8.60
CA ARG A 45 -9.30 -2.44 8.49
C ARG A 45 -7.87 -2.97 8.66
N PHE A 46 -6.90 -2.38 7.99
CA PHE A 46 -5.52 -2.88 7.96
C PHE A 46 -4.61 -2.26 9.01
N HIS A 47 -5.15 -1.52 9.97
CA HIS A 47 -4.39 -0.91 11.07
C HIS A 47 -3.49 -1.92 11.79
N ASP A 48 -4.08 -3.00 12.32
CA ASP A 48 -3.35 -3.93 13.19
C ASP A 48 -2.24 -4.66 12.44
N VAL A 49 -2.50 -5.04 11.19
CA VAL A 49 -1.49 -5.69 10.32
C VAL A 49 -0.43 -4.68 9.87
N GLY A 50 -0.82 -3.43 9.63
CA GLY A 50 0.09 -2.33 9.31
C GLY A 50 1.07 -2.04 10.45
N GLU A 51 0.59 -2.00 11.69
CA GLU A 51 1.43 -1.86 12.89
C GLU A 51 2.38 -3.04 13.06
N GLN A 52 1.92 -4.27 12.85
CA GLN A 52 2.78 -5.46 12.91
C GLN A 52 3.85 -5.46 11.81
N LEU A 53 3.51 -5.07 10.58
CA LEU A 53 4.46 -4.91 9.48
C LEU A 53 5.49 -3.83 9.82
N ALA A 54 5.05 -2.68 10.33
CA ALA A 54 5.94 -1.59 10.72
C ALA A 54 6.91 -2.02 11.84
N ALA A 55 6.44 -2.82 12.80
CA ALA A 55 7.28 -3.41 13.84
C ALA A 55 8.31 -4.41 13.27
N ALA A 56 7.96 -5.12 12.19
CA ALA A 56 8.88 -5.98 11.43
C ALA A 56 9.79 -5.21 10.46
N GLY A 57 9.72 -3.87 10.41
CA GLY A 57 10.52 -3.06 9.51
C GLY A 57 10.04 -3.09 8.06
N ILE A 58 8.75 -3.35 7.82
CA ILE A 58 8.10 -3.24 6.51
C ILE A 58 7.04 -2.13 6.56
N HIS A 59 7.09 -1.21 5.61
CA HIS A 59 6.05 -0.20 5.44
C HIS A 59 4.88 -0.76 4.64
N LEU A 60 3.64 -0.50 5.08
CA LEU A 60 2.44 -0.80 4.31
C LEU A 60 1.84 0.50 3.78
N VAL A 61 1.64 0.59 2.47
CA VAL A 61 0.98 1.73 1.83
C VAL A 61 -0.12 1.30 0.87
N PHE A 62 -1.21 2.05 0.86
CA PHE A 62 -2.27 1.93 -0.13
C PHE A 62 -2.15 3.04 -1.16
N VAL A 63 -2.02 2.67 -2.43
CA VAL A 63 -1.88 3.60 -3.56
C VAL A 63 -3.19 3.63 -4.34
N TYR A 64 -3.75 4.81 -4.50
CA TYR A 64 -5.00 5.00 -5.22
C TYR A 64 -4.77 5.76 -6.54
N PRO A 65 -5.53 5.47 -7.61
CA PRO A 65 -5.48 6.23 -8.85
C PRO A 65 -6.01 7.65 -8.64
N GLY A 66 -5.60 8.58 -9.50
CA GLY A 66 -5.85 10.03 -9.35
C GLY A 66 -7.34 10.36 -9.27
N GLU A 67 -8.16 9.64 -10.04
CA GLU A 67 -9.63 9.71 -10.00
C GLU A 67 -10.27 9.42 -8.63
N SER A 68 -9.57 8.68 -7.77
CA SER A 68 -10.03 8.32 -6.41
C SER A 68 -9.60 9.34 -5.36
N ALA A 69 -8.97 10.45 -5.76
CA ALA A 69 -8.53 11.54 -4.87
C ALA A 69 -9.61 11.97 -3.89
N ARG A 70 -10.86 12.10 -4.34
CA ARG A 70 -12.00 12.50 -3.48
C ARG A 70 -12.31 11.55 -2.33
N HIS A 71 -11.82 10.30 -2.37
CA HIS A 71 -12.04 9.27 -1.35
C HIS A 71 -10.82 9.02 -0.46
N VAL A 72 -9.68 9.63 -0.79
CA VAL A 72 -8.38 9.41 -0.13
C VAL A 72 -7.90 10.70 0.51
N MET A 73 -8.19 11.84 -0.15
CA MET A 73 -7.92 13.18 0.34
C MET A 73 -9.13 13.80 1.05
N ASP A 74 -10.18 13.01 1.36
CA ASP A 74 -11.25 13.51 2.20
C ASP A 74 -10.74 13.74 3.64
N PRO A 75 -11.33 14.70 4.39
CA PRO A 75 -10.84 15.05 5.72
C PRO A 75 -10.74 13.88 6.70
N ILE A 76 -11.59 12.85 6.57
CA ILE A 76 -11.59 11.67 7.44
C ILE A 76 -10.38 10.81 7.08
N SER A 77 -10.19 10.48 5.79
CA SER A 77 -9.03 9.70 5.33
C SER A 77 -7.70 10.37 5.67
N VAL A 78 -7.59 11.69 5.48
CA VAL A 78 -6.40 12.47 5.84
C VAL A 78 -6.13 12.39 7.36
N SER A 79 -7.17 12.57 8.17
CA SER A 79 -7.04 12.52 9.63
C SER A 79 -6.70 11.12 10.12
N SER A 80 -7.32 10.09 9.56
CA SER A 80 -7.02 8.69 9.88
C SER A 80 -5.59 8.30 9.55
N ALA A 81 -5.10 8.66 8.35
CA ALA A 81 -3.71 8.38 7.95
C ALA A 81 -2.71 9.11 8.86
N ARG A 82 -2.97 10.36 9.23
CA ARG A 82 -2.13 11.12 10.16
C ARG A 82 -2.11 10.55 11.57
N PHE A 83 -3.27 10.13 12.07
CA PHE A 83 -3.39 9.63 13.44
C PHE A 83 -2.81 8.22 13.58
N ARG A 84 -3.09 7.33 12.62
CA ARG A 84 -2.68 5.93 12.67
C ARG A 84 -1.25 5.70 12.17
N ARG A 85 -0.72 6.54 11.28
CA ARG A 85 0.60 6.43 10.61
C ARG A 85 0.82 5.16 9.77
N HIS A 86 0.31 4.01 10.20
CA HIS A 86 0.32 2.75 9.49
C HIS A 86 -1.10 2.15 9.44
N PRO A 87 -1.59 1.76 8.25
CA PRO A 87 -0.96 1.88 6.94
C PRO A 87 -0.96 3.31 6.38
N GLY A 88 -0.02 3.62 5.48
CA GLY A 88 0.05 4.88 4.75
C GLY A 88 -0.95 4.95 3.60
N LEU A 89 -1.40 6.15 3.25
CA LEU A 89 -2.26 6.42 2.09
C LEU A 89 -1.51 7.27 1.07
N LEU A 90 -1.57 6.87 -0.19
CA LEU A 90 -0.92 7.55 -1.31
C LEU A 90 -1.89 7.67 -2.48
N LEU A 91 -1.74 8.75 -3.24
CA LEU A 91 -2.46 8.99 -4.48
C LEU A 91 -1.46 9.04 -5.63
N ASP A 92 -1.65 8.18 -6.61
CA ASP A 92 -0.99 8.21 -7.91
C ASP A 92 -1.75 9.18 -8.81
N ALA A 93 -1.33 10.46 -8.81
CA ALA A 93 -2.02 11.51 -9.56
C ALA A 93 -1.84 11.39 -11.08
N ASP A 94 -0.76 10.75 -11.53
CA ASP A 94 -0.42 10.58 -12.93
C ASP A 94 -0.92 9.23 -13.50
N ASP A 95 -1.50 8.36 -12.65
CA ASP A 95 -2.00 7.01 -12.98
C ASP A 95 -0.93 6.10 -13.63
N ARG A 96 0.35 6.34 -13.31
CA ARG A 96 1.50 5.61 -13.87
C ARG A 96 2.02 4.50 -12.97
N PHE A 97 1.65 4.53 -11.70
CA PHE A 97 2.23 3.65 -10.71
C PHE A 97 1.88 2.18 -10.99
N PHE A 98 0.68 1.89 -11.48
CA PHE A 98 0.34 0.55 -11.96
C PHE A 98 -0.06 0.63 -13.43
N GLU A 99 0.83 0.35 -14.38
CA GLU A 99 0.46 0.24 -15.80
C GLU A 99 0.19 -1.23 -16.20
N PRO A 100 -0.91 -1.52 -16.92
CA PRO A 100 -1.83 -0.59 -17.62
C PRO A 100 -3.05 -0.09 -16.78
N GLY A 101 -2.93 -0.09 -15.46
CA GLY A 101 -3.98 0.25 -14.50
C GLY A 101 -4.28 -0.91 -13.58
N ILE A 102 -4.92 -0.63 -12.44
CA ILE A 102 -5.55 -1.67 -11.63
C ILE A 102 -7.01 -1.80 -12.07
N PRO A 103 -7.49 -3.03 -12.35
CA PRO A 103 -8.88 -3.24 -12.69
C PRO A 103 -9.83 -2.64 -11.64
N PRO A 104 -10.98 -2.09 -12.06
CA PRO A 104 -11.99 -1.61 -11.13
C PRO A 104 -12.40 -2.70 -10.13
N ARG A 105 -12.58 -2.31 -8.86
CA ARG A 105 -12.93 -3.22 -7.76
C ARG A 105 -11.94 -4.38 -7.57
N SER A 106 -10.66 -4.10 -7.80
CA SER A 106 -9.57 -5.03 -7.50
C SER A 106 -8.50 -4.35 -6.67
N LEU A 107 -7.72 -5.15 -5.95
CA LEU A 107 -6.47 -4.73 -5.34
C LEU A 107 -5.31 -5.44 -6.04
N ARG A 108 -4.17 -4.77 -6.09
CA ARG A 108 -2.90 -5.39 -6.46
C ARG A 108 -1.88 -5.08 -5.39
N ALA A 109 -1.45 -6.09 -4.64
CA ALA A 109 -0.42 -5.93 -3.64
C ALA A 109 0.93 -6.43 -4.18
N VAL A 110 1.99 -5.67 -3.91
CA VAL A 110 3.37 -6.05 -4.25
C VAL A 110 4.24 -5.89 -3.03
N HIS A 111 5.04 -6.91 -2.73
CA HIS A 111 6.04 -6.88 -1.68
C HIS A 111 7.39 -6.54 -2.30
N LEU A 112 8.03 -5.50 -1.79
CA LEU A 112 9.32 -4.98 -2.20
C LEU A 112 10.31 -5.12 -1.05
N ASN A 113 11.54 -5.54 -1.35
CA ASN A 113 12.63 -5.44 -0.40
C ASN A 113 13.14 -3.98 -0.28
N ASP A 114 14.15 -3.78 0.56
CA ASP A 114 14.87 -2.53 0.77
C ASP A 114 15.56 -1.99 -0.50
N ASP A 115 15.98 -2.86 -1.42
CA ASP A 115 16.46 -2.48 -2.76
C ASP A 115 15.33 -2.12 -3.76
N MET A 116 14.08 -2.08 -3.31
CA MET A 116 12.88 -1.88 -4.15
C MET A 116 12.68 -2.98 -5.22
N LYS A 117 13.28 -4.16 -5.03
CA LYS A 117 13.04 -5.33 -5.86
C LYS A 117 11.78 -6.04 -5.40
N ARG A 118 10.96 -6.42 -6.37
CA ARG A 118 9.77 -7.24 -6.12
C ARG A 118 10.18 -8.62 -5.60
N LEU A 119 9.69 -8.94 -4.42
CA LEU A 119 9.78 -10.28 -3.82
C LEU A 119 8.56 -11.11 -4.19
N ASP A 120 7.36 -10.52 -4.05
CA ASP A 120 6.10 -11.21 -4.31
C ASP A 120 5.00 -10.22 -4.77
N GLY A 121 3.84 -10.73 -5.19
CA GLY A 121 2.63 -9.94 -5.31
C GLY A 121 1.40 -10.76 -5.66
N ILE A 122 0.24 -10.21 -5.32
CA ILE A 122 -1.06 -10.84 -5.48
C ILE A 122 -2.07 -9.86 -6.09
N ASP A 123 -2.96 -10.38 -6.93
CA ASP A 123 -4.14 -9.68 -7.42
C ASP A 123 -5.37 -10.19 -6.66
N ILE A 124 -6.17 -9.28 -6.10
CA ILE A 124 -7.33 -9.61 -5.25
C ILE A 124 -8.57 -8.97 -5.84
N ASN A 125 -9.66 -9.74 -5.95
CA ASN A 125 -10.95 -9.21 -6.40
C ASN A 125 -11.78 -8.74 -5.19
N LEU A 126 -12.10 -7.44 -5.10
CA LEU A 126 -12.89 -6.88 -4.00
C LEU A 126 -14.36 -7.35 -4.01
N GLN A 127 -14.83 -7.93 -5.12
CA GLN A 127 -16.17 -8.51 -5.18
C GLN A 127 -16.24 -9.88 -4.46
N SER A 128 -15.09 -10.51 -4.19
CA SER A 128 -15.06 -11.74 -3.41
C SER A 128 -15.37 -11.46 -1.94
N ALA A 129 -16.23 -12.24 -1.30
CA ALA A 129 -16.49 -12.10 0.13
C ALA A 129 -15.23 -12.36 1.00
N THR A 130 -14.22 -13.03 0.45
CA THR A 130 -12.96 -13.40 1.14
C THR A 130 -11.81 -12.43 0.89
N TRP A 131 -12.02 -11.35 0.12
CA TRP A 131 -10.94 -10.45 -0.31
C TRP A 131 -10.09 -9.93 0.86
N GLU A 132 -10.74 -9.62 1.99
CA GLU A 132 -10.05 -9.06 3.16
C GLU A 132 -9.14 -10.11 3.80
N ILE A 133 -9.61 -11.36 3.88
CA ILE A 133 -8.85 -12.48 4.44
C ILE A 133 -7.63 -12.78 3.55
N GLU A 134 -7.82 -12.80 2.24
CA GLU A 134 -6.73 -13.00 1.26
C GLU A 134 -5.66 -11.91 1.37
N CYS A 135 -6.09 -10.65 1.46
CA CYS A 135 -5.17 -9.53 1.63
C CYS A 135 -4.39 -9.62 2.94
N ARG A 136 -5.06 -9.89 4.06
CA ARG A 136 -4.40 -10.06 5.36
C ARG A 136 -3.42 -11.23 5.37
N ALA A 137 -3.77 -12.35 4.73
CA ALA A 137 -2.90 -13.51 4.63
C ALA A 137 -1.61 -13.20 3.85
N PHE A 138 -1.72 -12.48 2.73
CA PHE A 138 -0.56 -12.00 1.98
C PHE A 138 0.34 -11.08 2.83
N LEU A 139 -0.26 -10.11 3.53
CA LEU A 139 0.47 -9.19 4.39
C LEU A 139 1.20 -9.91 5.54
N ALA A 140 0.56 -10.92 6.14
CA ALA A 140 1.18 -11.75 7.18
C ALA A 140 2.33 -12.59 6.61
N HIS A 141 2.21 -13.11 5.39
CA HIS A 141 3.30 -13.83 4.71
C HIS A 141 4.53 -12.95 4.50
N CYS A 142 4.32 -11.69 4.10
CA CYS A 142 5.42 -10.73 3.90
C CYS A 142 6.27 -10.53 5.16
N GLN A 143 5.65 -10.56 6.35
CA GLN A 143 6.37 -10.45 7.63
C GLN A 143 7.31 -11.64 7.86
N VAL A 144 6.86 -12.85 7.53
CA VAL A 144 7.60 -14.09 7.78
C VAL A 144 8.83 -14.17 6.88
N ASP A 145 8.73 -13.73 5.63
CA ASP A 145 9.85 -13.72 4.69
C ASP A 145 10.98 -12.76 5.14
N THR A 146 10.63 -11.59 5.70
CA THR A 146 11.64 -10.68 6.28
C THR A 146 12.30 -11.24 7.54
N ALA A 147 11.56 -11.98 8.37
CA ALA A 147 12.14 -12.62 9.55
C ALA A 147 13.14 -13.75 9.20
N HIS A 148 13.06 -14.30 7.98
CA HIS A 148 13.98 -15.29 7.44
C HIS A 148 15.15 -14.70 6.64
N CYS A 149 15.27 -13.37 6.56
CA CYS A 149 16.49 -12.73 6.09
C CYS A 149 17.40 -12.47 7.31
N PRO A 150 18.32 -13.38 7.67
CA PRO A 150 19.29 -13.08 8.71
C PRO A 150 20.09 -11.86 8.25
N GLN A 151 19.96 -10.77 8.99
CA GLN A 151 20.80 -9.61 8.84
C GLN A 151 22.26 -10.09 8.87
N ARG A 152 22.98 -9.91 7.76
CA ARG A 152 24.43 -10.14 7.73
C ARG A 152 25.11 -9.07 8.60
N PRO A 153 26.21 -9.43 9.28
CA PRO A 153 26.80 -8.69 10.39
C PRO A 153 27.41 -7.35 10.00
#